data_AF-C2Y2N5-F1
#
_entry.id   AF-C2Y2N5-F1
#
_cell.length_a   1.000
_cell.length_b   1.000
_cell.length_c   1.000
_cell.angle_alpha   90.00
_cell.angle_beta   90.00
_cell.angle_gamma   90.00
#
_symmetry.space_group_name_H-M   'P 1'
#
loop_
_entity.id
_entity.type
_entity.pdbx_description
1 polymer ?
#
loop_
_entity_poly.entity_id
_entity_poly.type
_entity_poly.pdbx_seq_one_letter_code
_entity_poly.pdbx_strand_id
1 'polypeptide(L)'
;MKDVNYLISKLVTDKELFTQFKKEPMEVMQILQIDVSKRKMLLNLDMNNVGVFAYGAFVKRFSKLRSYIPITLRALRILDIENAVFFEEVHKLRSKKAFQFPPLPGDLEACIEVMEENNYPPFAIDILQFESAIVLASVRKNITPCRKPEYNFDNSSLNKISISKNVSLINVRYDVYQLRNSILSNQISSLEQSESYYLVYKQNHRIKVKRIKLELANFILKKDKFDFTNVVEDLKELYSKGILSIN
;
A
#
# COMPACT_ATOMS: atom_id res chain seq x y z
N MET A 1 -9.55 13.94 35.97
CA MET A 1 -10.57 13.85 34.90
C MET A 1 -9.93 13.32 33.64
N LYS A 2 -10.64 12.54 32.82
CA LYS A 2 -10.08 11.89 31.63
C LYS A 2 -10.41 12.69 30.36
N ASP A 3 -9.56 12.58 29.34
CA ASP A 3 -9.66 13.36 28.10
C ASP A 3 -10.34 12.60 26.95
N VAL A 4 -10.46 13.25 25.79
CA VAL A 4 -11.09 12.68 24.59
C VAL A 4 -10.31 11.49 24.05
N ASN A 5 -8.97 11.51 24.18
CA ASN A 5 -8.11 10.41 23.74
C ASN A 5 -8.38 9.15 24.56
N TYR A 6 -8.61 9.29 25.87
CA TYR A 6 -9.05 8.19 26.73
C TYR A 6 -10.40 7.61 26.28
N LEU A 7 -11.41 8.46 26.05
CA LEU A 7 -12.73 8.03 25.55
C LEU A 7 -12.57 7.21 24.27
N ILE A 8 -11.85 7.75 23.30
CA ILE A 8 -11.58 7.11 22.01
C ILE A 8 -10.90 5.75 22.19
N SER A 9 -9.85 5.67 23.03
CA SER A 9 -9.14 4.41 23.27
C SER A 9 -10.06 3.31 23.80
N LYS A 10 -11.05 3.68 24.62
CA LYS A 10 -12.02 2.75 25.21
C LYS A 10 -13.09 2.33 24.20
N LEU A 11 -13.60 3.25 23.40
CA LEU A 11 -14.55 2.94 22.32
C LEU A 11 -13.95 2.04 21.23
N VAL A 12 -12.64 2.11 21.02
CA VAL A 12 -11.93 1.25 20.05
C VAL A 12 -11.72 -0.17 20.57
N THR A 13 -11.50 -0.32 21.88
CA THR A 13 -11.12 -1.60 22.50
C THR A 13 -12.30 -2.36 23.05
N ASP A 14 -13.40 -1.69 23.36
CA ASP A 14 -14.59 -2.27 23.96
C ASP A 14 -15.82 -2.11 23.04
N LYS A 15 -16.20 -3.22 22.41
CA LYS A 15 -17.29 -3.29 21.42
C LYS A 15 -18.67 -3.07 22.05
N GLU A 16 -18.84 -3.47 23.30
CA GLU A 16 -20.09 -3.31 24.04
C GLU A 16 -20.27 -1.84 24.43
N LEU A 17 -19.20 -1.25 24.97
CA LEU A 17 -19.15 0.18 25.29
C LEU A 17 -19.36 1.05 24.04
N PHE A 18 -18.82 0.67 22.89
CA PHE A 18 -19.08 1.37 21.62
C PHE A 18 -20.54 1.28 21.18
N THR A 19 -21.18 0.13 21.38
CA THR A 19 -22.60 -0.08 21.03
C THR A 19 -23.51 0.74 21.95
N GLN A 20 -23.18 0.81 23.24
CA GLN A 20 -23.86 1.67 24.20
C GLN A 20 -23.65 3.15 23.89
N PHE A 21 -22.42 3.56 23.55
CA PHE A 21 -22.10 4.95 23.21
C PHE A 21 -22.90 5.48 22.01
N LYS A 22 -23.23 4.63 21.03
CA LYS A 22 -24.08 5.02 19.90
C LYS A 22 -25.53 5.34 20.29
N LYS A 23 -26.05 4.69 21.32
CA LYS A 23 -27.42 4.87 21.79
C LYS A 23 -27.49 6.00 22.82
N GLU A 24 -26.54 6.00 23.76
CA GLU A 24 -26.53 6.84 24.96
C GLU A 24 -25.12 7.44 25.18
N PRO A 25 -24.67 8.37 24.30
CA PRO A 25 -23.31 8.91 24.36
C PRO A 25 -23.03 9.70 25.64
N MET A 26 -24.05 10.36 26.20
CA MET A 26 -23.94 11.13 27.43
C MET A 26 -23.68 10.26 28.66
N GLU A 27 -24.37 9.13 28.74
CA GLU A 27 -24.24 8.19 29.84
C GLU A 27 -22.83 7.57 29.84
N VAL A 28 -22.35 7.14 28.67
CA VAL A 28 -20.99 6.60 28.54
C VAL A 28 -19.92 7.66 28.86
N MET A 29 -20.08 8.92 28.43
CA MET A 29 -19.15 10.00 28.79
C MET A 29 -19.15 10.33 30.28
N GLN A 30 -20.29 10.15 30.96
CA GLN A 30 -20.41 10.29 32.42
C GLN A 30 -19.73 9.12 33.14
N ILE A 31 -20.00 7.88 32.73
CA ILE A 31 -19.37 6.66 33.26
C ILE A 31 -17.85 6.74 33.16
N LEU A 32 -17.32 7.20 32.01
CA LEU A 32 -15.89 7.33 31.78
C LEU A 32 -15.26 8.57 32.44
N GLN A 33 -16.06 9.39 33.12
CA GLN A 33 -15.62 10.60 33.83
C GLN A 33 -14.85 11.57 32.91
N ILE A 34 -15.35 11.74 31.68
CA ILE A 34 -14.82 12.71 30.72
C ILE A 34 -15.06 14.13 31.25
N ASP A 35 -14.13 15.05 31.03
CA ASP A 35 -14.30 16.44 31.47
C ASP A 35 -15.58 17.10 30.92
N VAL A 36 -16.32 17.82 31.77
CA VAL A 36 -17.61 18.44 31.43
C VAL A 36 -17.50 19.45 30.29
N SER A 37 -16.41 20.21 30.22
CA SER A 37 -16.15 21.16 29.11
C SER A 37 -15.95 20.42 27.78
N LYS A 38 -15.32 19.24 27.81
CA LYS A 38 -15.08 18.38 26.65
C LYS A 38 -16.33 17.60 26.24
N ARG A 39 -17.20 17.23 27.18
CA ARG A 39 -18.52 16.63 26.87
C ARG A 39 -19.37 17.58 26.03
N LYS A 40 -19.45 18.86 26.42
CA LYS A 40 -20.18 19.89 25.64
C LYS A 40 -19.59 20.07 24.25
N MET A 41 -18.26 20.05 24.11
CA MET A 41 -17.58 20.09 22.81
C MET A 41 -17.95 18.88 21.93
N LEU A 42 -18.01 17.68 22.50
CA LEU A 42 -18.39 16.45 21.79
C LEU A 42 -19.86 16.38 21.39
N LEU A 43 -20.74 17.07 22.12
CA LEU A 43 -22.18 17.15 21.83
C LEU A 43 -22.53 18.28 20.85
N ASN A 44 -21.80 19.40 20.91
CA ASN A 44 -21.96 20.53 20.00
C ASN A 44 -21.33 20.27 18.63
N LEU A 45 -20.41 19.31 18.54
CA LEU A 45 -20.09 18.66 17.28
C LEU A 45 -21.31 17.84 16.88
N ASP A 46 -22.11 18.39 15.98
CA ASP A 46 -23.24 17.71 15.33
C ASP A 46 -22.81 16.28 14.95
N MET A 47 -23.23 15.28 15.74
CA MET A 47 -22.82 13.89 15.58
C MET A 47 -23.36 13.26 14.28
N ASN A 48 -24.19 14.00 13.54
CA ASN A 48 -24.56 13.70 12.16
C ASN A 48 -23.48 14.11 11.14
N ASN A 49 -22.45 14.86 11.54
CA ASN A 49 -21.30 15.21 10.72
C ASN A 49 -19.98 14.65 11.31
N VAL A 50 -19.77 13.37 10.99
CA VAL A 50 -18.46 12.81 10.60
C VAL A 50 -17.43 12.54 11.70
N GLY A 51 -17.23 13.34 12.76
CA GLY A 51 -16.04 13.24 13.63
C GLY A 51 -15.77 11.89 14.32
N VAL A 52 -16.70 11.36 15.12
CA VAL A 52 -16.46 10.15 15.97
C VAL A 52 -16.65 8.85 15.18
N PHE A 53 -17.60 8.82 14.25
CA PHE A 53 -17.81 7.69 13.34
C PHE A 53 -16.73 7.63 12.26
N ALA A 54 -16.28 8.78 11.73
CA ALA A 54 -15.09 8.81 10.88
C ALA A 54 -13.86 8.42 11.68
N TYR A 55 -13.71 8.79 12.96
CA TYR A 55 -12.58 8.33 13.77
C TYR A 55 -12.62 6.81 14.01
N GLY A 56 -13.78 6.21 14.31
CA GLY A 56 -13.92 4.75 14.42
C GLY A 56 -13.68 4.02 13.10
N ALA A 57 -14.19 4.55 11.99
CA ALA A 57 -13.90 4.06 10.64
C ALA A 57 -12.42 4.28 10.25
N PHE A 58 -11.82 5.39 10.66
CA PHE A 58 -10.43 5.76 10.51
C PHE A 58 -9.54 4.76 11.26
N VAL A 59 -9.80 4.52 12.55
CA VAL A 59 -9.05 3.53 13.34
C VAL A 59 -9.17 2.13 12.74
N LYS A 60 -10.37 1.71 12.31
CA LYS A 60 -10.57 0.38 11.71
C LYS A 60 -9.93 0.25 10.32
N ARG A 61 -9.99 1.30 9.50
CA ARG A 61 -9.39 1.37 8.16
C ARG A 61 -7.87 1.40 8.24
N PHE A 62 -7.32 2.24 9.11
CA PHE A 62 -5.88 2.32 9.33
C PHE A 62 -5.32 1.15 10.14
N SER A 63 -6.13 0.47 10.96
CA SER A 63 -5.74 -0.81 11.57
C SER A 63 -5.47 -1.88 10.50
N LYS A 64 -6.32 -1.97 9.47
CA LYS A 64 -6.07 -2.85 8.31
C LYS A 64 -4.88 -2.37 7.49
N LEU A 65 -4.79 -1.07 7.20
CA LEU A 65 -3.67 -0.52 6.42
C LEU A 65 -2.32 -0.76 7.11
N ARG A 66 -2.25 -0.62 8.44
CA ARG A 66 -1.07 -0.95 9.25
C ARG A 66 -0.60 -2.38 9.06
N SER A 67 -1.51 -3.33 8.91
CA SER A 67 -1.16 -4.73 8.69
C SER A 67 -0.61 -5.01 7.28
N TYR A 68 -0.86 -4.11 6.33
CA TYR A 68 -0.45 -4.25 4.94
C TYR A 68 0.92 -3.62 4.62
N ILE A 69 1.31 -2.59 5.37
CA ILE A 69 2.57 -1.86 5.14
C ILE A 69 3.52 -1.84 6.37
N PRO A 70 3.73 -2.98 7.06
CA PRO A 70 4.45 -3.00 8.33
C PRO A 70 5.92 -2.55 8.22
N ILE A 71 6.62 -2.84 7.13
CA ILE A 71 8.02 -2.44 6.96
C ILE A 71 8.11 -0.93 6.68
N THR A 72 7.18 -0.39 5.89
CA THR A 72 7.04 1.05 5.68
C THR A 72 6.85 1.79 7.00
N LEU A 73 5.95 1.31 7.85
CA LEU A 73 5.73 1.95 9.17
C LEU A 73 6.95 1.86 10.09
N ARG A 74 7.78 0.83 9.92
CA ARG A 74 9.06 0.77 10.61
C ARG A 74 10.06 1.78 10.04
N ALA A 75 10.11 1.95 8.72
CA ALA A 75 10.92 2.98 8.07
C ALA A 75 10.55 4.39 8.56
N LEU A 76 9.26 4.69 8.72
CA LEU A 76 8.79 5.97 9.26
C LEU A 76 9.27 6.21 10.69
N ARG A 77 9.27 5.19 11.54
CA ARG A 77 9.79 5.31 12.91
C ARG A 77 11.29 5.58 12.96
N ILE A 78 12.07 5.06 12.02
CA ILE A 78 13.51 5.35 11.92
C ILE A 78 13.74 6.82 11.54
N LEU A 79 12.76 7.45 10.89
CA LEU A 79 12.74 8.86 10.56
C LEU A 79 12.10 9.73 11.66
N ASP A 80 11.82 9.16 12.83
CA ASP A 80 11.10 9.82 13.93
C ASP A 80 9.72 10.37 13.53
N ILE A 81 9.08 9.74 12.53
CA ILE A 81 7.73 10.09 12.07
C ILE A 81 6.71 9.17 12.76
N GLU A 82 5.79 9.77 13.50
CA GLU A 82 4.71 9.03 14.12
C GLU A 82 3.70 8.51 13.09
N ASN A 83 3.39 7.21 13.16
CA ASN A 83 2.39 6.59 12.29
C ASN A 83 1.03 7.28 12.35
N ALA A 84 0.65 7.87 13.50
CA ALA A 84 -0.62 8.57 13.66
C ALA A 84 -0.68 9.82 12.79
N VAL A 85 0.38 10.63 12.82
CA VAL A 85 0.54 11.83 11.99
C VAL A 85 0.50 11.45 10.51
N PHE A 86 1.24 10.43 10.10
CA PHE A 86 1.22 9.93 8.73
C PHE A 86 -0.19 9.55 8.26
N PHE A 87 -0.92 8.75 9.04
CA PHE A 87 -2.27 8.32 8.65
C PHE A 87 -3.32 9.44 8.68
N GLU A 88 -3.12 10.46 9.50
CA GLU A 88 -3.96 11.66 9.48
C GLU A 88 -3.84 12.39 8.14
N GLU A 89 -2.62 12.58 7.63
CA GLU A 89 -2.39 13.19 6.32
C GLU A 89 -2.99 12.36 5.19
N VAL A 90 -2.83 11.03 5.24
CA VAL A 90 -3.47 10.12 4.25
C VAL A 90 -4.99 10.27 4.28
N HIS A 91 -5.58 10.39 5.47
CA HIS A 91 -7.01 10.60 5.59
C HIS A 91 -7.47 11.94 5.02
N LYS A 92 -6.74 13.03 5.30
CA LYS A 92 -7.05 14.37 4.76
C LYS A 92 -7.05 14.34 3.23
N LEU A 93 -6.05 13.68 2.63
CA LEU A 93 -5.95 13.52 1.19
C LEU A 93 -7.09 12.67 0.61
N ARG A 94 -7.40 11.51 1.22
CA ARG A 94 -8.51 10.63 0.83
C ARG A 94 -9.88 11.29 0.93
N SER A 95 -10.07 12.16 1.90
CA SER A 95 -11.34 12.88 2.09
C SER A 95 -11.56 13.98 1.04
N LYS A 96 -10.49 14.51 0.43
CA LYS A 96 -10.56 15.47 -0.68
C LYS A 96 -10.82 14.79 -2.03
N LYS A 97 -10.26 13.60 -2.24
CA LYS A 97 -10.45 12.83 -3.48
C LYS A 97 -11.73 11.99 -3.41
N ALA A 98 -12.83 12.52 -3.95
CA ALA A 98 -14.07 11.77 -4.12
C ALA A 98 -13.81 10.39 -4.77
N PHE A 99 -14.10 9.30 -4.04
CA PHE A 99 -14.15 7.86 -4.37
C PHE A 99 -13.67 7.34 -5.76
N GLN A 100 -12.49 7.74 -6.25
CA GLN A 100 -11.99 7.26 -7.56
C GLN A 100 -11.54 5.78 -7.56
N PHE A 101 -11.18 5.23 -6.40
CA PHE A 101 -10.68 3.86 -6.28
C PHE A 101 -11.37 3.08 -5.14
N PRO A 102 -11.45 1.74 -5.26
CA PRO A 102 -11.87 0.88 -4.15
C PRO A 102 -11.05 1.19 -2.89
N PRO A 103 -11.58 0.95 -1.67
CA PRO A 103 -11.00 1.47 -0.44
C PRO A 103 -9.50 1.22 -0.28
N LEU A 104 -9.05 -0.04 -0.42
CA LEU A 104 -7.66 -0.43 -0.17
C LEU A 104 -6.66 0.07 -1.24
N PRO A 105 -6.86 -0.14 -2.56
CA PRO A 105 -5.99 0.46 -3.57
C PRO A 105 -5.85 1.97 -3.43
N GLY A 106 -6.97 2.66 -3.22
CA GLY A 106 -6.95 4.11 -3.05
C GLY A 106 -6.26 4.56 -1.75
N ASP A 107 -6.29 3.76 -0.69
CA ASP A 107 -5.57 4.05 0.56
C ASP A 107 -4.06 3.91 0.41
N LEU A 108 -3.60 2.90 -0.33
CA LEU A 108 -2.19 2.69 -0.63
C LEU A 108 -1.64 3.78 -1.54
N GLU A 109 -2.41 4.19 -2.55
CA GLU A 109 -2.07 5.31 -3.43
C GLU A 109 -1.94 6.61 -2.64
N ALA A 110 -2.90 6.92 -1.76
CA ALA A 110 -2.82 8.10 -0.90
C ALA A 110 -1.64 8.04 0.08
N CYS A 111 -1.22 6.84 0.53
CA CYS A 111 0.01 6.71 1.32
C CYS A 111 1.23 7.15 0.52
N ILE A 112 1.33 6.73 -0.75
CA ILE A 112 2.46 7.08 -1.63
C ILE A 112 2.46 8.58 -1.89
N GLU A 113 1.32 9.14 -2.25
CA GLU A 113 1.18 10.56 -2.55
C GLU A 113 1.50 11.45 -1.34
N VAL A 114 1.04 11.08 -0.13
CA VAL A 114 1.44 11.79 1.10
C VAL A 114 2.96 11.76 1.29
N MET A 115 3.61 10.61 1.07
CA MET A 115 5.07 10.54 1.20
C MET A 115 5.78 11.39 0.15
N GLU A 116 5.28 11.41 -1.09
CA GLU A 116 5.84 12.21 -2.18
C GLU A 116 5.63 13.72 -1.96
N GLU A 117 4.41 14.15 -1.63
CA GLU A 117 4.07 15.56 -1.36
C GLU A 117 4.85 16.14 -0.16
N ASN A 118 5.12 15.30 0.84
CA ASN A 118 5.88 15.70 2.04
C ASN A 118 7.39 15.42 1.91
N ASN A 119 7.89 15.09 0.71
CA ASN A 119 9.32 14.86 0.44
C ASN A 119 9.97 13.81 1.36
N TYR A 120 9.27 12.73 1.65
CA TYR A 120 9.81 11.64 2.46
C TYR A 120 11.02 11.01 1.73
N PRO A 121 12.00 10.46 2.47
CA PRO A 121 13.17 9.86 1.86
C PRO A 121 12.82 8.77 0.83
N PRO A 122 13.55 8.71 -0.30
CA PRO A 122 13.35 7.73 -1.36
C PRO A 122 13.15 6.28 -0.89
N PHE A 123 13.91 5.85 0.12
CA PHE A 123 13.84 4.50 0.65
C PHE A 123 12.49 4.17 1.32
N ALA A 124 11.83 5.16 1.93
CA ALA A 124 10.53 4.98 2.58
C ALA A 124 9.41 4.86 1.54
N ILE A 125 9.50 5.63 0.45
CA ILE A 125 8.59 5.55 -0.69
C ILE A 125 8.75 4.20 -1.39
N ASP A 126 9.98 3.77 -1.66
CA ASP A 126 10.25 2.53 -2.40
C ASP A 126 9.76 1.28 -1.65
N ILE A 127 9.93 1.23 -0.32
CA ILE A 127 9.40 0.12 0.48
C ILE A 127 7.86 0.13 0.53
N LEU A 128 7.23 1.32 0.55
CA LEU A 128 5.78 1.46 0.47
C LEU A 128 5.24 1.00 -0.88
N GLN A 129 5.87 1.40 -1.98
CA GLN A 129 5.51 0.96 -3.33
C GLN A 129 5.61 -0.56 -3.44
N PHE A 130 6.66 -1.16 -2.86
CA PHE A 130 6.84 -2.61 -2.81
C PHE A 130 5.74 -3.33 -2.02
N GLU A 131 5.49 -2.93 -0.76
CA GLU A 131 4.44 -3.54 0.07
C GLU A 131 3.05 -3.36 -0.55
N SER A 132 2.78 -2.18 -1.14
CA SER A 132 1.55 -1.90 -1.88
C SER A 132 1.36 -2.85 -3.05
N ALA A 133 2.41 -3.12 -3.84
CA ALA A 133 2.34 -4.06 -4.96
C ALA A 133 2.03 -5.49 -4.50
N ILE A 134 2.59 -5.94 -3.37
CA ILE A 134 2.29 -7.26 -2.78
C ILE A 134 0.80 -7.34 -2.38
N VAL A 135 0.31 -6.31 -1.70
CA VAL A 135 -1.08 -6.26 -1.22
C VAL A 135 -2.05 -6.24 -2.39
N LEU A 136 -1.78 -5.42 -3.42
CA LEU A 136 -2.59 -5.37 -4.63
C LEU A 136 -2.56 -6.70 -5.40
N ALA A 137 -1.42 -7.40 -5.46
CA ALA A 137 -1.35 -8.72 -6.05
C ALA A 137 -2.21 -9.75 -5.28
N SER A 138 -2.37 -9.61 -3.95
CA SER A 138 -3.15 -10.53 -3.12
C SER A 138 -4.65 -10.53 -3.44
N VAL A 139 -5.18 -9.39 -3.89
CA VAL A 139 -6.59 -9.20 -4.25
C VAL A 139 -6.89 -9.42 -5.73
N ARG A 140 -5.84 -9.56 -6.56
CA ARG A 140 -5.98 -9.83 -8.01
C ARG A 140 -6.26 -11.31 -8.30
N LYS A 141 -6.72 -11.58 -9.53
CA LYS A 141 -6.92 -12.95 -10.02
C LYS A 141 -5.58 -13.66 -10.15
N ASN A 142 -5.59 -14.97 -9.92
CA ASN A 142 -4.43 -15.82 -10.08
C ASN A 142 -4.01 -15.84 -11.56
N ILE A 143 -2.71 -15.70 -11.84
CA ILE A 143 -2.19 -15.96 -13.18
C ILE A 143 -2.17 -17.48 -13.41
N THR A 144 -2.55 -17.89 -14.62
CA THR A 144 -2.55 -19.29 -15.01
C THR A 144 -1.36 -19.52 -15.96
N PRO A 145 -0.48 -20.50 -15.68
CA PRO A 145 0.60 -20.83 -16.60
C PRO A 145 0.09 -21.19 -18.00
N CYS A 146 0.84 -20.81 -19.02
CA CYS A 146 0.56 -21.20 -20.40
C CYS A 146 0.93 -22.68 -20.59
N ARG A 147 0.04 -23.45 -21.24
CA ARG A 147 0.22 -24.91 -21.35
C ARG A 147 1.42 -25.32 -22.23
N LYS A 148 1.89 -24.45 -23.13
CA LYS A 148 3.19 -24.50 -23.82
C LYS A 148 3.52 -23.09 -24.35
N PRO A 149 4.80 -22.67 -24.41
CA PRO A 149 5.21 -21.51 -25.19
C PRO A 149 5.15 -21.88 -26.68
N GLU A 150 3.94 -21.89 -27.25
CA GLU A 150 3.72 -22.21 -28.67
C GLU A 150 3.98 -21.00 -29.59
N TYR A 151 4.32 -19.84 -28.99
CA TYR A 151 4.38 -18.58 -29.70
C TYR A 151 5.79 -18.28 -30.20
N ASN A 152 5.91 -17.97 -31.49
CA ASN A 152 7.13 -17.44 -32.08
C ASN A 152 7.28 -15.97 -31.67
N PHE A 153 8.36 -15.65 -30.95
CA PHE A 153 8.73 -14.29 -30.58
C PHE A 153 9.46 -13.61 -31.75
N ASP A 154 8.81 -13.49 -32.90
CA ASP A 154 9.31 -12.69 -34.00
C ASP A 154 9.04 -11.19 -33.76
N ASN A 155 9.75 -10.31 -34.48
CA ASN A 155 9.63 -8.86 -34.31
C ASN A 155 8.18 -8.35 -34.51
N SER A 156 7.38 -9.04 -35.32
CA SER A 156 5.97 -8.67 -35.55
C SER A 156 5.06 -8.98 -34.34
N SER A 157 5.36 -10.04 -33.59
CA SER A 157 4.62 -10.47 -32.39
C SER A 157 5.00 -9.69 -31.13
N LEU A 158 6.22 -9.17 -31.05
CA LEU A 158 6.74 -8.46 -29.88
C LEU A 158 5.93 -7.20 -29.54
N ASN A 159 5.43 -6.47 -30.54
CA ASN A 159 4.58 -5.28 -30.33
C ASN A 159 3.22 -5.60 -29.69
N LYS A 160 2.79 -6.87 -29.77
CA LYS A 160 1.52 -7.37 -29.20
C LYS A 160 1.67 -7.84 -27.77
N ILE A 161 2.91 -7.99 -27.28
CA ILE A 161 3.18 -8.39 -25.90
C ILE A 161 2.85 -7.25 -24.94
N SER A 162 2.14 -7.59 -23.88
CA SER A 162 1.83 -6.70 -22.76
C SER A 162 1.99 -7.45 -21.45
N ILE A 163 2.22 -6.71 -20.37
CA ILE A 163 2.10 -7.27 -19.03
C ILE A 163 0.65 -7.68 -18.79
N SER A 164 0.45 -8.88 -18.24
CA SER A 164 -0.85 -9.32 -17.77
C SER A 164 -1.41 -8.33 -16.75
N LYS A 165 -2.70 -7.97 -16.87
CA LYS A 165 -3.38 -7.04 -15.95
C LYS A 165 -3.31 -7.45 -14.48
N ASN A 166 -2.98 -8.71 -14.19
CA ASN A 166 -2.84 -9.24 -12.83
C ASN A 166 -1.40 -9.13 -12.26
N VAL A 167 -0.47 -8.54 -13.00
CA VAL A 167 0.94 -8.37 -12.64
C VAL A 167 1.23 -6.89 -12.47
N SER A 168 1.94 -6.50 -11.41
CA SER A 168 2.50 -5.16 -11.26
C SER A 168 3.97 -5.18 -11.64
N LEU A 169 4.37 -4.24 -12.51
CA LEU A 169 5.77 -3.85 -12.64
C LEU A 169 6.01 -2.69 -11.66
N ILE A 170 7.03 -2.82 -10.82
CA ILE A 170 7.49 -1.74 -9.96
C ILE A 170 8.93 -1.39 -10.32
N ASN A 171 9.22 -0.09 -10.36
CA ASN A 171 10.57 0.46 -10.44
C ASN A 171 10.87 1.13 -9.10
N VAL A 172 12.00 0.79 -8.51
CA VAL A 172 12.44 1.27 -7.20
C VAL A 172 13.93 1.60 -7.28
N ARG A 173 14.35 2.62 -6.55
CA ARG A 173 15.73 3.14 -6.52
C ARG A 173 16.65 2.27 -5.66
N TYR A 174 16.10 1.41 -4.81
CA TYR A 174 16.85 0.47 -3.98
C TYR A 174 16.45 -0.98 -4.29
N ASP A 175 17.40 -1.91 -4.11
CA ASP A 175 17.05 -3.33 -4.02
C ASP A 175 16.14 -3.56 -2.81
N VAL A 176 14.90 -4.00 -3.04
CA VAL A 176 13.89 -4.07 -1.96
C VAL A 176 14.21 -5.11 -0.90
N TYR A 177 15.01 -6.13 -1.21
CA TYR A 177 15.40 -7.14 -0.24
C TYR A 177 16.49 -6.60 0.69
N GLN A 178 17.48 -5.91 0.12
CA GLN A 178 18.49 -5.19 0.90
C GLN A 178 17.84 -4.09 1.75
N LEU A 179 17.01 -3.25 1.13
CA LEU A 179 16.28 -2.18 1.79
C LEU A 179 15.45 -2.70 2.96
N ARG A 180 14.65 -3.75 2.74
CA ARG A 180 13.85 -4.38 3.81
C ARG A 180 14.73 -4.86 4.95
N ASN A 181 15.85 -5.51 4.66
CA ASN A 181 16.76 -6.01 5.68
C ASN A 181 17.41 -4.87 6.47
N SER A 182 17.84 -3.81 5.79
CA SER A 182 18.38 -2.59 6.40
C SER A 182 17.36 -1.88 7.31
N ILE A 183 16.09 -1.78 6.91
CA ILE A 183 15.03 -1.24 7.77
C ILE A 183 14.81 -2.15 8.99
N LEU A 184 14.82 -3.48 8.79
CA LEU A 184 14.65 -4.44 9.88
C LEU A 184 15.83 -4.49 10.86
N SER A 185 17.03 -4.10 10.44
CA SER A 185 18.22 -3.99 11.29
C SER A 185 18.47 -2.56 11.78
N ASN A 186 17.65 -1.58 11.38
CA ASN A 186 17.85 -0.15 11.62
C ASN A 186 19.20 0.39 11.07
N GLN A 187 19.70 -0.16 9.96
CA GLN A 187 20.97 0.22 9.31
C GLN A 187 20.71 0.77 7.91
N ILE A 188 20.09 1.96 7.82
CA ILE A 188 19.71 2.58 6.54
C ILE A 188 20.85 3.42 5.95
N SER A 189 21.76 3.92 6.77
CA SER A 189 22.84 4.85 6.36
C SER A 189 23.87 4.25 5.39
N SER A 190 23.93 2.93 5.26
CA SER A 190 24.84 2.21 4.35
C SER A 190 24.16 1.69 3.08
N LEU A 191 22.91 2.08 2.83
CA LEU A 191 22.16 1.53 1.70
C LEU A 191 22.48 2.28 0.40
N GLU A 192 23.17 1.60 -0.50
CA GLU A 192 23.45 2.12 -1.84
C GLU A 192 22.21 2.06 -2.73
N GLN A 193 22.03 3.10 -3.55
CA GLN A 193 20.99 3.09 -4.58
C GLN A 193 21.37 2.12 -5.70
N SER A 194 20.43 1.24 -6.03
CA SER A 194 20.54 0.27 -7.10
C SER A 194 19.18 0.17 -7.76
N GLU A 195 18.98 0.94 -8.83
CA GLU A 195 17.72 0.94 -9.58
C GLU A 195 17.36 -0.51 -9.95
N SER A 196 16.17 -0.92 -9.53
CA SER A 196 15.76 -2.31 -9.54
C SER A 196 14.31 -2.43 -9.98
N TYR A 197 14.06 -3.40 -10.86
CA TYR A 197 12.76 -3.66 -11.44
C TYR A 197 12.22 -4.98 -10.93
N TYR A 198 10.95 -5.00 -10.50
CA TYR A 198 10.31 -6.22 -10.00
C TYR A 198 8.94 -6.43 -10.63
N LEU A 199 8.64 -7.69 -10.92
CA LEU A 199 7.30 -8.16 -11.25
C LEU A 199 6.67 -8.78 -10.01
N VAL A 200 5.53 -8.25 -9.59
CA VAL A 200 4.76 -8.73 -8.44
C VAL A 200 3.42 -9.29 -8.92
N TYR A 201 3.15 -10.56 -8.63
CA TYR A 201 1.98 -11.26 -9.15
C TYR A 201 1.53 -12.40 -8.23
N LYS A 202 0.29 -12.87 -8.42
CA LYS A 202 -0.27 -14.02 -7.70
C LYS A 202 -0.31 -15.24 -8.61
N GLN A 203 0.41 -16.30 -8.24
CA GLN A 203 0.43 -17.58 -8.95
C GLN A 203 0.23 -18.72 -7.96
N ASN A 204 -0.66 -19.66 -8.31
CA ASN A 204 -1.08 -20.77 -7.45
C ASN A 204 -1.43 -20.31 -6.01
N HIS A 205 -2.24 -19.24 -5.91
CA HIS A 205 -2.65 -18.60 -4.65
C HIS A 205 -1.52 -17.99 -3.81
N ARG A 206 -0.27 -17.99 -4.30
CA ARG A 206 0.89 -17.41 -3.62
C ARG A 206 1.34 -16.14 -4.32
N ILE A 207 1.76 -15.14 -3.55
CA ILE A 207 2.43 -13.97 -4.11
C ILE A 207 3.85 -14.36 -4.51
N LYS A 208 4.23 -13.92 -5.71
CA LYS A 208 5.54 -14.10 -6.29
C LYS A 208 6.09 -12.72 -6.64
N VAL A 209 7.36 -12.55 -6.34
CA VAL A 209 8.15 -11.37 -6.68
C VAL A 209 9.33 -11.87 -7.50
N LYS A 210 9.51 -11.32 -8.70
CA LYS A 210 10.65 -11.64 -9.57
C LYS A 210 11.39 -10.35 -9.90
N ARG A 211 12.66 -10.24 -9.52
CA ARG A 211 13.55 -9.18 -10.03
C ARG A 211 13.80 -9.42 -11.51
N ILE A 212 13.73 -8.38 -12.32
CA ILE A 212 13.99 -8.44 -13.76
C ILE A 212 15.11 -7.47 -14.14
N LYS A 213 15.74 -7.74 -15.28
CA LYS A 213 16.78 -6.87 -15.84
C LYS A 213 16.16 -5.57 -16.37
N LEU A 214 16.97 -4.51 -16.41
CA LEU A 214 16.58 -3.20 -16.95
C LEU A 214 16.12 -3.32 -18.41
N GLU A 215 16.79 -4.13 -19.20
CA GLU A 215 16.49 -4.36 -20.60
C GLU A 215 15.07 -4.92 -20.76
N LEU A 216 14.71 -5.92 -19.95
CA LEU A 216 13.38 -6.51 -19.97
C LEU A 216 12.29 -5.53 -19.49
N ALA A 217 12.61 -4.70 -18.49
CA ALA A 217 11.70 -3.67 -18.01
C ALA A 217 11.45 -2.59 -19.08
N ASN A 218 12.50 -2.13 -19.77
CA ASN A 218 12.41 -1.16 -20.86
C ASN A 218 11.58 -1.70 -22.03
N PHE A 219 11.75 -2.98 -22.38
CA PHE A 219 10.92 -3.65 -23.38
C PHE A 219 9.43 -3.63 -22.97
N ILE A 220 9.13 -4.04 -21.74
CA ILE A 220 7.75 -4.06 -21.21
C ILE A 220 7.11 -2.66 -21.21
N LEU A 221 7.90 -1.64 -20.87
CA LEU A 221 7.46 -0.24 -20.83
C LEU A 221 7.40 0.41 -22.23
N LYS A 222 7.77 -0.31 -23.29
CA LYS A 222 7.81 0.19 -24.68
C LYS A 222 8.65 1.46 -24.83
N LYS A 223 9.80 1.54 -24.15
CA LYS A 223 10.76 2.65 -24.34
C LYS A 223 11.54 2.46 -25.65
N ASP A 224 11.90 3.56 -26.31
CA ASP A 224 12.47 3.55 -27.67
C ASP A 224 13.83 2.84 -27.79
N LYS A 225 14.05 2.20 -28.96
CA LYS A 225 15.26 1.50 -29.44
C LYS A 225 15.75 0.36 -28.53
N PHE A 226 15.38 -0.87 -28.91
CA PHE A 226 15.69 -2.04 -28.10
C PHE A 226 16.27 -3.20 -28.93
N ASP A 227 17.33 -3.84 -28.41
CA ASP A 227 17.92 -5.07 -28.96
C ASP A 227 17.29 -6.29 -28.30
N PHE A 228 16.47 -7.02 -29.07
CA PHE A 228 15.68 -8.16 -28.61
C PHE A 228 16.51 -9.36 -28.18
N THR A 229 17.73 -9.49 -28.68
CA THR A 229 18.55 -10.70 -28.56
C THR A 229 18.80 -11.08 -27.09
N ASN A 230 18.88 -10.07 -26.21
CA ASN A 230 19.23 -10.26 -24.80
C ASN A 230 18.05 -10.56 -23.86
N VAL A 231 16.81 -10.55 -24.36
CA VAL A 231 15.60 -10.77 -23.53
C VAL A 231 14.65 -11.85 -24.03
N VAL A 232 14.90 -12.49 -25.19
CA VAL A 232 14.00 -13.50 -25.75
C VAL A 232 13.72 -14.64 -24.76
N GLU A 233 14.75 -15.17 -24.10
CA GLU A 233 14.59 -16.25 -23.14
C GLU A 233 13.84 -15.79 -21.89
N ASP A 234 14.09 -14.57 -21.41
CA ASP A 234 13.35 -13.96 -20.32
C ASP A 234 11.85 -13.80 -20.70
N LEU A 235 11.55 -13.39 -21.94
CA LEU A 235 10.19 -13.24 -22.45
C LEU A 235 9.46 -14.58 -22.57
N LYS A 236 10.12 -15.62 -23.10
CA LYS A 236 9.57 -16.99 -23.14
C LYS A 236 9.25 -17.50 -21.74
N GLU A 237 10.16 -17.29 -20.79
CA GLU A 237 9.94 -17.68 -19.40
C GLU A 237 8.73 -16.95 -18.79
N LEU A 238 8.65 -15.62 -18.93
CA LEU A 238 7.53 -14.84 -18.41
C LEU A 238 6.20 -15.22 -19.08
N TYR A 239 6.20 -15.49 -20.38
CA TYR A 239 5.02 -15.94 -21.11
C TYR A 239 4.57 -17.32 -20.63
N SER A 240 5.48 -18.29 -20.50
CA SER A 240 5.15 -19.63 -19.98
C SER A 240 4.52 -19.59 -18.59
N LYS A 241 4.88 -18.60 -17.76
CA LYS A 241 4.33 -18.39 -16.42
C LYS A 241 2.98 -17.66 -16.41
N GLY A 242 2.50 -17.17 -17.56
CA GLY A 242 1.28 -16.37 -17.68
C GLY A 242 1.44 -14.93 -17.19
N ILE A 243 2.69 -14.45 -17.07
CA ILE A 243 3.02 -13.10 -16.61
C ILE A 243 2.87 -12.09 -17.75
N LEU A 244 3.20 -12.50 -18.97
CA LEU A 244 2.95 -11.74 -20.19
C LEU A 244 1.69 -12.27 -20.88
N SER A 245 0.96 -11.36 -21.50
CA SER A 245 -0.16 -11.64 -22.40
C SER A 245 0.12 -11.07 -23.78
N ILE A 246 -0.31 -11.79 -24.81
CA ILE A 246 -0.24 -11.32 -26.20
C ILE A 246 -1.66 -10.88 -26.57
N ASN A 247 -1.79 -9.65 -27.06
CA ASN A 247 -3.05 -9.12 -27.59
C ASN A 247 -3.26 -9.50 -29.05
#